data_AF-A0A135RNF6-F1
#
_entry.id   AF-A0A135RNF6-F1
#
_cell.length_a   1.000
_cell.length_b   1.000
_cell.length_c   1.000
_cell.angle_alpha   90.00
_cell.angle_beta   90.00
_cell.angle_gamma   90.00
#
_symmetry.space_group_name_H-M   'P 1'
#
loop_
_entity.id
_entity.type
_entity.pdbx_description
1 polymer ?
#
loop_
_entity_poly.entity_id
_entity_poly.type
_entity_poly.pdbx_seq_one_letter_code
_entity_poly.pdbx_strand_id
1 'polypeptide(L)'
;MSLSKRETSTRKIFDSRIVIFVVGRGESTREFRFHEGVLTYLSEPLRALLTGGIQESLEGKIIWDDVKPATFFLLWTTRIPAPTPFPIPRTKTMQKKTRKKNKTPKKKPRISEVSSTRKSPTPRKEESEDSDDEADSKRLVSFDHLMKPADLYILADKYIIEDLKKACIEDVCRKLYNATGHDESIAHTNFASYYLHYLIGDMKWAMSNDAVQNLIKEIPDFTVELLLGIPATYWKDLQRQP
;
A
#
# COMPACT_ATOMS: atom_id res chain seq x y z
N MET A 1 24.87 21.15 -5.27
CA MET A 1 25.51 20.44 -4.14
C MET A 1 26.72 19.68 -4.65
N SER A 2 27.80 19.58 -3.88
CA SER A 2 29.00 18.81 -4.26
C SER A 2 28.85 17.30 -3.98
N LEU A 3 29.47 16.47 -4.82
CA LEU A 3 29.32 15.01 -4.78
C LEU A 3 29.86 14.37 -3.48
N SER A 4 30.93 14.91 -2.90
CA SER A 4 31.57 14.36 -1.68
C SER A 4 30.68 14.34 -0.44
N LYS A 5 29.66 15.20 -0.35
CA LYS A 5 28.64 15.15 0.72
C LYS A 5 27.65 13.99 0.56
N ARG A 6 27.60 13.32 -0.60
CA ARG A 6 26.64 12.23 -0.88
C ARG A 6 27.16 10.87 -0.39
N GLU A 7 28.45 10.59 -0.57
CA GLU A 7 29.07 9.32 -0.15
C GLU A 7 29.18 9.17 1.38
N THR A 8 29.39 10.27 2.10
CA THR A 8 29.39 10.27 3.58
C THR A 8 28.01 10.07 4.20
N SER A 9 26.94 10.15 3.39
CA SER A 9 25.57 9.88 3.85
C SER A 9 25.26 8.37 3.83
N THR A 10 25.61 7.66 2.74
CA THR A 10 25.21 6.25 2.58
C THR A 10 25.83 5.30 3.59
N ARG A 11 27.10 5.50 3.99
CA ARG A 11 27.71 4.69 5.06
C ARG A 11 26.97 4.86 6.39
N LYS A 12 26.69 6.10 6.81
CA LYS A 12 25.94 6.40 8.04
C LYS A 12 24.55 5.75 8.07
N ILE A 13 23.93 5.51 6.91
CA ILE A 13 22.68 4.77 6.82
C ILE A 13 22.92 3.29 7.17
N PHE A 14 23.88 2.60 6.53
CA PHE A 14 24.17 1.19 6.85
C PHE A 14 24.73 0.97 8.26
N ASP A 15 25.51 1.94 8.78
CA ASP A 15 26.05 1.92 10.14
C ASP A 15 24.97 2.24 11.21
N SER A 16 23.80 2.75 10.81
CA SER A 16 22.69 3.01 11.74
C SER A 16 21.92 1.73 12.10
N ARG A 17 21.39 1.69 13.33
CA ARG A 17 20.65 0.56 13.87
C ARG A 17 19.43 0.19 13.03
N ILE A 18 19.08 -1.09 13.07
CA ILE A 18 17.88 -1.62 12.42
C ILE A 18 16.69 -1.40 13.35
N VAL A 19 15.61 -0.84 12.80
CA VAL A 19 14.31 -0.65 13.46
C VAL A 19 13.28 -1.55 12.79
N ILE A 20 12.44 -2.18 13.60
CA ILE A 20 11.40 -3.13 13.20
C ILE A 20 10.03 -2.45 13.28
N PHE A 21 9.32 -2.40 12.16
CA PHE A 21 7.92 -1.96 12.11
C PHE A 21 7.02 -3.19 12.05
N VAL A 22 6.13 -3.31 13.03
CA VAL A 22 5.07 -4.32 13.10
C VAL A 22 3.78 -3.67 12.63
N VAL A 23 3.32 -4.04 11.44
CA VAL A 23 2.28 -3.29 10.71
C VAL A 23 1.07 -4.17 10.43
N GLY A 24 -0.13 -3.64 10.64
CA GLY A 24 -1.39 -4.35 10.52
C GLY A 24 -1.79 -5.09 11.81
N ARG A 25 -2.95 -5.76 11.78
CA ARG A 25 -3.65 -6.28 12.96
C ARG A 25 -3.99 -7.76 12.79
N GLY A 26 -3.83 -8.55 13.86
CA GLY A 26 -4.13 -9.98 13.84
C GLY A 26 -3.35 -10.74 12.76
N GLU A 27 -4.03 -11.55 11.95
CA GLU A 27 -3.41 -12.37 10.88
C GLU A 27 -2.78 -11.52 9.75
N SER A 28 -3.20 -10.26 9.60
CA SER A 28 -2.63 -9.35 8.60
C SER A 28 -1.26 -8.79 9.01
N THR A 29 -0.83 -8.99 10.27
CA THR A 29 0.38 -8.37 10.83
C THR A 29 1.64 -8.80 10.07
N ARG A 30 2.53 -7.86 9.71
CA ARG A 30 3.81 -8.13 9.05
C ARG A 30 4.94 -7.33 9.70
N GLU A 31 6.11 -7.95 9.81
CA GLU A 31 7.35 -7.24 10.18
C GLU A 31 8.04 -6.67 8.94
N PHE A 32 8.48 -5.42 9.04
CA PHE A 32 9.37 -4.76 8.09
C PHE A 32 10.60 -4.24 8.85
N ARG A 33 11.77 -4.24 8.21
CA ARG A 33 13.04 -3.89 8.87
C ARG A 33 13.80 -2.87 8.04
N PHE A 34 14.17 -1.75 8.67
CA PHE A 34 14.87 -0.64 8.01
C PHE A 34 16.03 -0.15 8.86
N HIS A 35 17.05 0.41 8.22
CA HIS A 35 18.04 1.22 8.91
C HIS A 35 17.43 2.57 9.31
N GLU A 36 17.57 2.97 10.58
CA GLU A 36 17.08 4.24 11.12
C GLU A 36 17.52 5.47 10.29
N GLY A 37 18.73 5.43 9.74
CA GLY A 37 19.28 6.45 8.86
C GLY A 37 18.51 6.65 7.54
N VAL A 38 17.72 5.68 7.08
CA VAL A 38 16.80 5.90 5.94
C VAL A 38 15.63 6.78 6.37
N LEU A 39 15.09 6.48 7.54
CA LEU A 39 13.81 6.98 8.04
C LEU A 39 13.91 8.42 8.54
N THR A 40 15.01 8.73 9.24
CA THR A 40 15.27 10.03 9.88
C THR A 40 15.50 11.18 8.89
N TYR A 41 15.65 10.89 7.58
CA TYR A 41 15.69 11.87 6.50
C TYR A 41 14.34 12.10 5.79
N LEU A 42 13.29 11.32 6.07
CA LEU A 42 12.03 11.41 5.30
C LEU A 42 11.10 12.52 5.78
N SER A 43 11.02 12.74 7.10
CA SER A 43 10.29 13.84 7.74
C SER A 43 10.65 14.01 9.22
N GLU A 44 10.30 15.17 9.78
CA GLU A 44 10.49 15.51 11.20
C GLU A 44 9.71 14.58 12.16
N PRO A 45 8.40 14.27 11.95
CA PRO A 45 7.67 13.34 12.81
C PRO A 45 8.25 11.92 12.82
N LEU A 46 8.74 11.42 11.68
CA LEU A 46 9.41 10.12 11.63
C LEU A 46 10.74 10.14 12.38
N ARG A 47 11.52 11.23 12.30
CA ARG A 47 12.73 11.37 13.13
C ARG A 47 12.38 11.41 14.61
N ALA A 48 11.39 12.19 15.02
CA ALA A 48 10.95 12.28 16.42
C ALA A 48 10.46 10.93 16.98
N LEU A 49 9.72 10.14 16.18
CA LEU A 49 9.29 8.78 16.54
C LEU A 49 10.46 7.82 16.81
N LEU A 50 11.61 8.05 16.17
CA LEU A 50 12.80 7.18 16.23
C LEU A 50 13.87 7.65 17.23
N THR A 51 13.99 8.96 17.44
CA THR A 51 15.03 9.54 18.31
C THR A 51 14.48 10.22 19.57
N GLY A 52 13.16 10.20 19.78
CA GLY A 52 12.47 10.95 20.84
C GLY A 52 12.57 10.35 22.26
N GLY A 53 13.19 9.19 22.44
CA GLY A 53 13.39 8.55 23.75
C GLY A 53 12.16 7.82 24.31
N ILE A 54 11.07 7.70 23.54
CA ILE A 54 9.91 6.85 23.85
C ILE A 54 10.30 5.36 23.84
N GLN A 55 9.53 4.49 24.51
CA GLN A 55 9.86 3.08 24.71
C GLN A 55 10.10 2.33 23.39
N GLU A 56 9.24 2.56 22.39
CA GLU A 56 9.31 2.03 21.03
C GLU A 56 10.62 2.40 20.33
N SER A 57 11.10 3.63 20.61
CA SER A 57 12.33 4.17 20.07
C SER A 57 13.57 3.61 20.76
N LEU A 58 13.47 3.15 22.01
CA LEU A 58 14.54 2.48 22.75
C LEU A 58 14.63 0.99 22.37
N GLU A 59 13.48 0.31 22.25
CA GLU A 59 13.39 -1.08 21.78
C GLU A 59 13.75 -1.24 20.29
N GLY A 60 13.71 -0.14 19.52
CA GLY A 60 13.85 -0.20 18.06
C GLY A 60 12.69 -0.93 17.39
N LYS A 61 11.50 -0.89 18.00
CA LYS A 61 10.31 -1.63 17.58
C LYS A 61 9.07 -0.74 17.66
N ILE A 62 8.45 -0.49 16.50
CA ILE A 62 7.29 0.38 16.34
C ILE A 62 6.09 -0.48 15.90
N ILE A 63 4.91 -0.24 16.47
CA ILE A 63 3.68 -0.99 16.18
C ILE A 63 2.65 -0.03 15.57
N TRP A 64 2.21 -0.31 14.33
CA TRP A 64 1.15 0.43 13.61
C TRP A 64 0.03 -0.56 13.24
N ASP A 65 -0.89 -0.85 14.17
CA ASP A 65 -2.04 -1.75 13.90
C ASP A 65 -3.17 -1.06 13.13
N ASP A 66 -3.13 0.28 13.03
CA ASP A 66 -4.00 1.13 12.21
C ASP A 66 -3.62 1.14 10.71
N VAL A 67 -2.37 0.81 10.37
CA VAL A 67 -1.86 0.88 8.99
C VAL A 67 -1.89 -0.48 8.30
N LYS A 68 -2.48 -0.53 7.10
CA LYS A 68 -2.46 -1.72 6.22
C LYS A 68 -1.02 -1.98 5.71
N PRO A 69 -0.49 -3.23 5.74
CA PRO A 69 0.86 -3.54 5.24
C PRO A 69 1.14 -3.10 3.80
N ALA A 70 0.12 -3.09 2.93
CA ALA A 70 0.23 -2.63 1.55
C ALA A 70 0.46 -1.11 1.46
N THR A 71 -0.29 -0.31 2.23
CA THR A 71 -0.12 1.15 2.33
C THR A 71 1.26 1.50 2.88
N PHE A 72 1.68 0.78 3.92
CA PHE A 72 3.04 0.91 4.47
C PHE A 72 4.11 0.59 3.42
N PHE A 73 3.97 -0.50 2.67
CA PHE A 73 4.92 -0.84 1.60
C PHE A 73 4.99 0.23 0.49
N LEU A 74 3.87 0.88 0.16
CA LEU A 74 3.81 1.99 -0.81
C LEU A 74 4.56 3.25 -0.32
N LEU A 75 4.50 3.57 0.98
CA LEU A 75 5.26 4.68 1.58
C LEU A 75 6.78 4.58 1.32
N TRP A 76 7.34 3.36 1.38
CA TRP A 76 8.76 3.14 1.15
C TRP A 76 9.10 3.07 -0.34
N THR A 77 8.25 2.44 -1.15
CA THR A 77 8.54 2.18 -2.57
C THR A 77 8.28 3.38 -3.50
N THR A 78 7.53 4.39 -3.06
CA THR A 78 7.42 5.67 -3.78
C THR A 78 8.60 6.63 -3.52
N ARG A 79 9.15 6.63 -2.30
CA ARG A 79 10.24 7.53 -1.87
C ARG A 79 11.64 6.96 -2.12
N ILE A 80 11.83 5.64 -2.07
CA ILE A 80 13.11 5.00 -2.44
C ILE A 80 13.09 4.78 -3.97
N PRO A 81 13.91 5.50 -4.77
CA PRO A 81 13.99 5.22 -6.20
C PRO A 81 14.45 3.78 -6.38
N ALA A 82 13.69 2.99 -7.14
CA ALA A 82 13.91 1.55 -7.29
C ALA A 82 15.40 1.28 -7.58
N PRO A 83 16.11 0.54 -6.70
CA PRO A 83 17.55 0.49 -6.74
C PRO A 83 18.01 -0.05 -8.09
N THR A 84 18.71 0.80 -8.86
CA THR A 84 19.21 0.49 -10.21
C THR A 84 19.84 -0.90 -10.18
N PRO A 85 19.28 -1.90 -10.91
CA PRO A 85 19.27 -3.28 -10.47
C PRO A 85 20.70 -3.77 -10.18
N PHE A 86 21.04 -3.81 -8.88
CA PHE A 86 22.33 -4.30 -8.44
C PHE A 86 22.49 -5.71 -9.01
N PRO A 87 23.59 -6.00 -9.74
CA PRO A 87 23.74 -7.26 -10.45
C PRO A 87 23.76 -8.39 -9.42
N ILE A 88 22.60 -9.04 -9.24
CA ILE A 88 22.35 -10.01 -8.17
C ILE A 88 23.47 -11.06 -8.28
N PRO A 89 24.38 -11.15 -7.28
CA PRO A 89 25.50 -12.06 -7.36
C PRO A 89 24.92 -13.47 -7.46
N ARG A 90 25.05 -14.10 -8.64
CA ARG A 90 24.38 -15.36 -8.96
C ARG A 90 24.75 -16.38 -7.88
N THR A 91 23.82 -16.63 -6.96
CA THR A 91 23.97 -17.60 -5.89
C THR A 91 24.11 -18.96 -6.56
N LYS A 92 25.34 -19.45 -6.65
CA LYS A 92 25.64 -20.74 -7.28
C LYS A 92 24.82 -21.80 -6.57
N THR A 93 23.76 -22.27 -7.22
CA THR A 93 22.79 -23.20 -6.64
C THR A 93 23.55 -24.40 -6.08
N MET A 94 23.67 -24.48 -4.75
CA MET A 94 24.33 -25.62 -4.10
C MET A 94 23.48 -26.85 -4.39
N GLN A 95 23.91 -27.62 -5.40
CA GLN A 95 23.29 -28.90 -5.72
C GLN A 95 23.28 -29.75 -4.46
N LYS A 96 22.07 -30.00 -3.95
CA LYS A 96 21.80 -30.63 -2.66
C LYS A 96 22.16 -32.11 -2.75
N LYS A 97 23.46 -32.42 -2.71
CA LYS A 97 24.01 -33.78 -2.85
C LYS A 97 23.29 -34.72 -1.89
N THR A 98 22.44 -35.57 -2.46
CA THR A 98 21.59 -36.51 -1.73
C THR A 98 22.45 -37.59 -1.09
N ARG A 99 22.82 -37.35 0.17
CA ARG A 99 23.66 -38.24 0.99
C ARG A 99 22.92 -39.58 1.19
N LYS A 100 23.21 -40.56 0.32
CA LYS A 100 22.62 -41.91 0.36
C LYS A 100 22.72 -42.49 1.77
N LYS A 101 21.58 -42.81 2.39
CA LYS A 101 21.55 -43.64 3.61
C LYS A 101 21.81 -45.09 3.20
N ASN A 102 22.83 -45.72 3.79
CA ASN A 102 23.07 -47.15 3.62
C ASN A 102 21.98 -47.97 4.34
N LYS A 103 21.70 -49.17 3.81
CA LYS A 103 20.71 -50.13 4.35
C LYS A 103 21.42 -51.28 5.07
N THR A 104 20.87 -51.69 6.21
CA THR A 104 21.04 -53.03 6.83
C THR A 104 19.72 -53.41 7.54
N PRO A 105 19.43 -54.69 7.83
CA PRO A 105 18.14 -55.23 7.38
C PRO A 105 17.20 -55.88 8.42
N LYS A 106 15.92 -55.98 8.03
CA LYS A 106 14.91 -57.00 8.37
C LYS A 106 14.62 -57.33 9.86
N LYS A 107 13.34 -57.14 10.24
CA LYS A 107 12.42 -58.26 10.55
C LYS A 107 10.95 -57.87 10.31
N LYS A 108 10.09 -58.87 10.07
CA LYS A 108 8.61 -58.87 9.84
C LYS A 108 7.97 -59.80 10.93
N PRO A 109 6.65 -60.05 11.05
CA PRO A 109 5.50 -59.90 10.11
C PRO A 109 4.35 -59.05 10.74
N ARG A 110 3.01 -59.21 10.59
CA ARG A 110 2.04 -60.05 9.82
C ARG A 110 0.64 -59.36 9.86
N ILE A 111 -0.25 -59.56 8.86
CA ILE A 111 -1.74 -59.32 8.89
C ILE A 111 -2.18 -57.83 9.05
N SER A 112 -3.27 -57.28 8.50
CA SER A 112 -4.31 -57.60 7.46
C SER A 112 -4.62 -56.27 6.72
N GLU A 113 -4.96 -56.15 5.42
CA GLU A 113 -5.89 -56.87 4.51
C GLU A 113 -7.34 -56.30 4.53
N VAL A 114 -8.04 -56.37 3.37
CA VAL A 114 -9.41 -55.86 3.05
C VAL A 114 -9.54 -54.32 2.81
N SER A 115 -10.27 -53.78 1.80
CA SER A 115 -10.59 -54.21 0.41
C SER A 115 -11.25 -53.06 -0.40
N SER A 116 -11.20 -53.13 -1.75
CA SER A 116 -12.21 -52.56 -2.70
C SER A 116 -12.37 -51.01 -2.79
N THR A 117 -12.87 -50.39 -3.88
CA THR A 117 -13.38 -50.92 -5.17
C THR A 117 -13.08 -49.99 -6.38
N ARG A 118 -13.16 -50.58 -7.58
CA ARG A 118 -13.06 -49.97 -8.93
C ARG A 118 -14.07 -48.82 -9.20
N LYS A 119 -13.73 -47.88 -10.10
CA LYS A 119 -14.30 -47.86 -11.48
C LYS A 119 -13.62 -46.91 -12.50
N SER A 120 -13.82 -47.26 -13.76
CA SER A 120 -13.20 -46.85 -15.04
C SER A 120 -13.53 -45.43 -15.57
N PRO A 121 -12.82 -44.95 -16.62
CA PRO A 121 -13.14 -43.70 -17.34
C PRO A 121 -14.10 -43.88 -18.53
N THR A 122 -14.67 -42.77 -19.03
CA THR A 122 -15.46 -42.64 -20.27
C THR A 122 -15.37 -41.18 -20.82
N PRO A 123 -15.76 -40.86 -22.07
CA PRO A 123 -14.95 -39.95 -22.90
C PRO A 123 -15.67 -38.79 -23.61
N ARG A 124 -14.85 -37.94 -24.27
CA ARG A 124 -15.07 -37.21 -25.54
C ARG A 124 -16.40 -36.49 -25.78
N LYS A 125 -16.33 -35.15 -25.72
CA LYS A 125 -16.83 -34.24 -26.77
C LYS A 125 -15.69 -33.25 -27.09
N GLU A 126 -15.27 -33.06 -28.34
CA GLU A 126 -15.99 -32.52 -29.52
C GLU A 126 -16.07 -30.99 -29.46
N GLU A 127 -15.08 -30.38 -30.12
CA GLU A 127 -15.14 -29.19 -30.98
C GLU A 127 -16.31 -28.21 -30.74
N SER A 128 -15.95 -27.03 -30.21
CA SER A 128 -16.80 -25.83 -30.21
C SER A 128 -15.95 -24.60 -30.54
N GLU A 129 -15.99 -24.22 -31.82
CA GLU A 129 -15.90 -22.86 -32.38
C GLU A 129 -14.94 -21.85 -31.70
N ASP A 130 -13.85 -21.51 -32.40
CA ASP A 130 -13.02 -20.34 -32.11
C ASP A 130 -13.86 -19.06 -32.30
N SER A 131 -14.41 -18.55 -31.19
CA SER A 131 -15.08 -17.25 -31.15
C SER A 131 -14.09 -16.18 -30.67
N ASP A 132 -13.60 -15.36 -31.59
CA ASP A 132 -12.65 -14.26 -31.34
C ASP A 132 -13.31 -13.05 -30.63
N ASP A 133 -14.06 -13.32 -29.55
CA ASP A 133 -14.66 -12.31 -28.66
C ASP A 133 -13.60 -11.65 -27.74
N GLU A 134 -12.40 -11.33 -28.27
CA GLU A 134 -11.41 -10.47 -27.59
C GLU A 134 -11.81 -8.98 -27.68
N ALA A 135 -13.10 -8.71 -27.43
CA ALA A 135 -13.74 -7.41 -27.55
C ALA A 135 -13.96 -6.78 -26.16
N ASP A 136 -13.10 -5.79 -25.85
CA ASP A 136 -13.26 -4.83 -24.75
C ASP A 136 -13.65 -5.43 -23.38
N SER A 137 -12.71 -6.17 -22.77
CA SER A 137 -12.74 -6.45 -21.33
C SER A 137 -12.50 -5.14 -20.57
N LYS A 138 -13.55 -4.29 -20.51
CA LYS A 138 -13.55 -2.95 -19.92
C LYS A 138 -12.81 -2.98 -18.59
N ARG A 139 -11.67 -2.29 -18.54
CA ARG A 139 -10.68 -2.37 -17.46
C ARG A 139 -11.16 -1.60 -16.22
N LEU A 140 -12.26 -2.06 -15.62
CA LEU A 140 -12.82 -1.56 -14.37
C LEU A 140 -11.69 -1.44 -13.34
N VAL A 141 -11.37 -0.19 -13.00
CA VAL A 141 -10.34 0.11 -12.02
C VAL A 141 -10.85 -0.38 -10.67
N SER A 142 -10.43 -1.59 -10.26
CA SER A 142 -10.90 -2.18 -9.00
C SER A 142 -10.68 -1.16 -7.88
N PHE A 143 -11.69 -1.02 -7.04
CA PHE A 143 -11.79 0.02 -6.00
C PHE A 143 -10.52 0.12 -5.13
N ASP A 144 -9.85 -1.01 -4.86
CA ASP A 144 -8.56 -1.08 -4.16
C ASP A 144 -7.43 -0.25 -4.80
N HIS A 145 -7.50 0.04 -6.10
CA HIS A 145 -6.51 0.86 -6.83
C HIS A 145 -6.71 2.36 -6.63
N LEU A 146 -7.92 2.79 -6.25
CA LEU A 146 -8.27 4.16 -5.86
C LEU A 146 -8.02 4.38 -4.37
N MET A 147 -8.30 3.38 -3.53
CA MET A 147 -8.10 3.46 -2.08
C MET A 147 -6.63 3.47 -1.65
N LYS A 148 -5.72 2.79 -2.39
CA LYS A 148 -4.29 2.76 -2.08
C LYS A 148 -3.67 4.17 -1.96
N PRO A 149 -3.86 5.10 -2.92
CA PRO A 149 -3.47 6.51 -2.76
C PRO A 149 -4.12 7.25 -1.60
N ALA A 150 -5.40 6.98 -1.29
CA ALA A 150 -6.10 7.68 -0.19
C ALA A 150 -5.56 7.24 1.19
N ASP A 151 -5.42 5.92 1.41
CA ASP A 151 -4.75 5.38 2.61
C ASP A 151 -3.32 5.94 2.74
N LEU A 152 -2.62 6.12 1.62
CA LEU A 152 -1.24 6.62 1.58
C LEU A 152 -1.14 8.13 1.81
N TYR A 153 -2.13 8.92 1.36
CA TYR A 153 -2.22 10.35 1.63
C TYR A 153 -2.40 10.60 3.13
N ILE A 154 -3.32 9.88 3.79
CA ILE A 154 -3.53 9.97 5.24
C ILE A 154 -2.23 9.64 6.00
N LEU A 155 -1.50 8.62 5.56
CA LEU A 155 -0.22 8.24 6.14
C LEU A 155 0.88 9.28 5.88
N ALA A 156 0.89 9.89 4.69
CA ALA A 156 1.83 10.96 4.33
C ALA A 156 1.56 12.25 5.14
N ASP A 157 0.31 12.56 5.43
CA ASP A 157 -0.08 13.72 6.26
C ASP A 157 0.23 13.51 7.75
N LYS A 158 -0.13 12.34 8.30
CA LYS A 158 0.24 11.89 9.66
C LYS A 158 1.75 12.03 9.95
N TYR A 159 2.59 11.96 8.92
CA TYR A 159 4.05 12.09 9.00
C TYR A 159 4.63 13.33 8.30
N ILE A 160 3.81 14.28 7.83
CA ILE A 160 4.22 15.54 7.16
C ILE A 160 5.23 15.29 6.02
N ILE A 161 4.80 14.50 5.03
CA ILE A 161 5.58 14.08 3.85
C ILE A 161 4.99 14.75 2.60
N GLU A 162 5.20 16.06 2.45
CA GLU A 162 4.50 16.90 1.46
C GLU A 162 4.67 16.44 0.00
N ASP A 163 5.87 16.00 -0.42
CA ASP A 163 6.07 15.45 -1.78
C ASP A 163 5.15 14.25 -2.04
N LEU A 164 4.91 13.42 -1.02
CA LEU A 164 4.10 12.21 -1.12
C LEU A 164 2.61 12.55 -1.03
N LYS A 165 2.21 13.53 -0.21
CA LYS A 165 0.84 14.09 -0.24
C LYS A 165 0.51 14.57 -1.66
N LYS A 166 1.39 15.37 -2.26
CA LYS A 166 1.25 15.87 -3.63
C LYS A 166 1.19 14.74 -4.67
N ALA A 167 2.08 13.75 -4.58
CA ALA A 167 2.08 12.60 -5.47
C ALA A 167 0.81 11.72 -5.34
N CYS A 168 0.24 11.60 -4.13
CA CYS A 168 -1.03 10.90 -3.93
C CYS A 168 -2.20 11.68 -4.55
N ILE A 169 -2.25 13.01 -4.38
CA ILE A 169 -3.25 13.88 -5.03
C ILE A 169 -3.16 13.75 -6.55
N GLU A 170 -1.96 13.86 -7.12
CA GLU A 170 -1.74 13.75 -8.57
C GLU A 170 -2.16 12.37 -9.11
N ASP A 171 -1.90 11.29 -8.38
CA ASP A 171 -2.34 9.94 -8.78
C ASP A 171 -3.86 9.74 -8.65
N VAL A 172 -4.50 10.31 -7.62
CA VAL A 172 -5.97 10.31 -7.47
C VAL A 172 -6.61 11.11 -8.60
N CYS A 173 -6.19 12.35 -8.84
CA CYS A 173 -6.71 13.20 -9.92
C CYS A 173 -6.51 12.57 -11.30
N ARG A 174 -5.35 11.94 -11.56
CA ARG A 174 -5.10 11.19 -12.80
C ARG A 174 -6.01 9.97 -12.95
N LYS A 175 -6.26 9.22 -11.87
CA LYS A 175 -7.19 8.07 -11.90
C LYS A 175 -8.64 8.49 -12.08
N LEU A 176 -9.05 9.59 -11.46
CA LEU A 176 -10.37 10.21 -11.67
C LEU A 176 -10.57 10.61 -13.14
N TYR A 177 -9.66 11.40 -13.69
CA TYR A 177 -9.70 11.86 -15.09
C TYR A 177 -9.77 10.69 -16.08
N ASN A 178 -8.99 9.63 -15.84
CA ASN A 178 -9.01 8.42 -16.67
C ASN A 178 -10.28 7.56 -16.49
N ALA A 179 -11.01 7.70 -15.38
CA ALA A 179 -12.27 6.99 -15.14
C ALA A 179 -13.47 7.70 -15.76
N THR A 180 -13.49 9.04 -15.76
CA THR A 180 -14.56 9.86 -16.33
C THR A 180 -14.72 9.76 -17.86
N GLY A 181 -13.77 9.13 -18.57
CA GLY A 181 -13.77 9.09 -20.03
C GLY A 181 -14.66 8.04 -20.71
N HIS A 182 -15.32 7.12 -19.98
CA HIS A 182 -15.95 5.94 -20.60
C HIS A 182 -17.29 5.44 -20.06
N ASP A 183 -17.78 5.87 -18.88
CA ASP A 183 -19.10 5.47 -18.35
C ASP A 183 -19.66 6.52 -17.37
N GLU A 184 -20.66 7.29 -17.81
CA GLU A 184 -21.38 8.28 -16.97
C GLU A 184 -22.10 7.62 -15.77
N SER A 185 -22.46 6.34 -15.91
CA SER A 185 -23.25 5.54 -14.96
C SER A 185 -22.57 5.30 -13.60
N ILE A 186 -21.22 5.25 -13.56
CA ILE A 186 -20.47 4.74 -12.39
C ILE A 186 -19.96 5.88 -11.47
N ALA A 187 -20.07 7.14 -11.91
CA ALA A 187 -19.36 8.27 -11.31
C ALA A 187 -19.92 8.77 -9.96
N HIS A 188 -21.19 8.54 -9.63
CA HIS A 188 -21.89 9.46 -8.72
C HIS A 188 -21.81 9.18 -7.21
N THR A 189 -22.01 7.94 -6.72
CA THR A 189 -22.23 7.71 -5.28
C THR A 189 -20.94 7.50 -4.49
N ASN A 190 -20.13 6.50 -4.87
CA ASN A 190 -18.94 6.15 -4.08
C ASN A 190 -17.79 7.15 -4.26
N PHE A 191 -17.66 7.80 -5.42
CA PHE A 191 -16.58 8.77 -5.66
C PHE A 191 -16.77 10.08 -4.89
N ALA A 192 -18.02 10.53 -4.70
CA ALA A 192 -18.35 11.72 -3.93
C ALA A 192 -17.68 11.66 -2.54
N SER A 193 -17.96 10.61 -1.77
CA SER A 193 -17.42 10.37 -0.41
C SER A 193 -15.89 10.49 -0.29
N TYR A 194 -15.10 9.97 -1.23
CA TYR A 194 -13.63 10.04 -1.13
C TYR A 194 -13.07 11.40 -1.56
N TYR A 195 -13.69 12.06 -2.54
CA TYR A 195 -13.36 13.45 -2.85
C TYR A 195 -13.75 14.37 -1.68
N LEU A 196 -14.89 14.11 -1.04
CA LEU A 196 -15.34 14.70 0.22
C LEU A 196 -14.25 14.67 1.29
N HIS A 197 -13.76 13.47 1.65
CA HIS A 197 -12.78 13.31 2.72
C HIS A 197 -11.45 14.01 2.41
N TYR A 198 -11.08 14.11 1.13
CA TYR A 198 -9.93 14.91 0.70
C TYR A 198 -10.19 16.43 0.83
N LEU A 199 -11.34 16.94 0.37
CA LEU A 199 -11.70 18.35 0.52
C LEU A 199 -11.89 18.77 1.99
N ILE A 200 -12.37 17.86 2.85
CA ILE A 200 -12.47 18.08 4.31
C ILE A 200 -11.07 18.14 4.94
N GLY A 201 -10.13 17.32 4.46
CA GLY A 201 -8.74 17.31 4.92
C GLY A 201 -7.98 18.60 4.60
N ASP A 202 -8.14 19.15 3.39
CA ASP A 202 -7.58 20.45 3.01
C ASP A 202 -8.66 21.42 2.51
N MET A 203 -9.55 21.79 3.45
CA MET A 203 -10.59 22.79 3.23
C MET A 203 -10.04 24.15 2.76
N LYS A 204 -8.81 24.49 3.14
CA LYS A 204 -8.19 25.76 2.76
C LYS A 204 -7.83 25.74 1.28
N TRP A 205 -7.23 24.66 0.78
CA TRP A 205 -7.00 24.47 -0.65
C TRP A 205 -8.31 24.36 -1.42
N ALA A 206 -9.29 23.59 -0.92
CA ALA A 206 -10.60 23.39 -1.54
C ALA A 206 -11.33 24.72 -1.81
N MET A 207 -11.42 25.59 -0.79
CA MET A 207 -12.07 26.90 -0.91
C MET A 207 -11.23 27.91 -1.71
N SER A 208 -9.93 27.66 -1.91
CA SER A 208 -9.02 28.49 -2.71
C SER A 208 -8.89 28.04 -4.17
N ASN A 209 -9.66 27.03 -4.60
CA ASN A 209 -9.59 26.46 -5.94
C ASN A 209 -10.91 26.68 -6.68
N ASP A 210 -10.88 27.51 -7.73
CA ASP A 210 -12.07 27.87 -8.52
C ASP A 210 -12.79 26.65 -9.12
N ALA A 211 -12.05 25.61 -9.53
CA ALA A 211 -12.66 24.39 -10.09
C ALA A 211 -13.44 23.60 -9.02
N VAL A 212 -12.93 23.57 -7.78
CA VAL A 212 -13.62 22.94 -6.64
C VAL A 212 -14.83 23.79 -6.22
N GLN A 213 -14.69 25.12 -6.19
CA GLN A 213 -15.83 26.01 -5.93
C GLN A 213 -16.93 25.86 -6.99
N ASN A 214 -16.58 25.65 -8.26
CA ASN A 214 -17.57 25.50 -9.33
C ASN A 214 -18.26 24.13 -9.23
N LEU A 215 -17.52 23.05 -8.95
CA LEU A 215 -18.10 21.73 -8.64
C LEU A 215 -19.11 21.79 -7.48
N ILE A 216 -18.77 22.52 -6.41
CA ILE A 216 -19.64 22.78 -5.24
C ILE A 216 -20.91 23.56 -5.63
N LYS A 217 -20.81 24.54 -6.55
CA LYS A 217 -21.97 25.31 -7.06
C LYS A 217 -22.84 24.49 -8.02
N GLU A 218 -22.24 23.61 -8.81
CA GLU A 218 -22.93 22.79 -9.82
C GLU A 218 -23.62 21.55 -9.24
N ILE A 219 -23.13 21.02 -8.10
CA ILE A 219 -23.67 19.80 -7.47
C ILE A 219 -24.10 20.10 -6.02
N PRO A 220 -25.37 20.49 -5.77
CA PRO A 220 -25.87 20.82 -4.43
C PRO A 220 -25.74 19.67 -3.43
N ASP A 221 -26.03 18.43 -3.86
CA ASP A 221 -26.00 17.26 -2.98
C ASP A 221 -24.58 16.95 -2.49
N PHE A 222 -23.57 17.13 -3.35
CA PHE A 222 -22.15 17.03 -2.98
C PHE A 222 -21.79 18.08 -1.92
N THR A 223 -22.34 19.29 -2.01
CA THR A 223 -22.16 20.34 -1.00
C THR A 223 -22.84 19.99 0.33
N VAL A 224 -24.02 19.37 0.30
CA VAL A 224 -24.70 18.89 1.52
C VAL A 224 -23.91 17.76 2.18
N GLU A 225 -23.45 16.76 1.41
CA GLU A 225 -22.56 15.72 1.93
C GLU A 225 -21.28 16.34 2.52
N LEU A 226 -20.65 17.28 1.81
CA LEU A 226 -19.41 17.94 2.24
C LEU A 226 -19.60 18.65 3.58
N LEU A 227 -20.72 19.36 3.75
CA LEU A 227 -21.07 20.02 5.01
C LEU A 227 -21.34 19.04 6.16
N LEU A 228 -21.95 17.88 5.87
CA LEU A 228 -22.21 16.83 6.85
C LEU A 228 -20.96 16.04 7.25
N GLY A 229 -19.98 15.92 6.36
CA GLY A 229 -18.72 15.21 6.62
C GLY A 229 -17.71 15.97 7.50
N ILE A 230 -17.87 17.29 7.64
CA ILE A 230 -16.95 18.14 8.43
C ILE A 230 -17.16 17.89 9.94
N PRO A 231 -16.11 17.52 10.70
CA PRO A 231 -16.23 17.32 12.14
C PRO A 231 -16.72 18.57 12.89
N ALA A 232 -17.63 18.37 13.84
CA ALA A 232 -18.23 19.45 14.66
C ALA A 232 -17.24 20.24 15.53
N THR A 233 -15.95 19.84 15.57
CA THR A 233 -14.83 20.61 16.14
C THR A 233 -14.38 21.72 15.20
N TYR A 234 -14.22 21.45 13.89
CA TYR A 234 -13.73 22.40 12.89
C TYR A 234 -14.58 23.68 12.84
N TRP A 235 -15.91 23.53 12.88
CA TRP A 235 -16.85 24.65 12.96
C TRP A 235 -16.68 25.52 14.22
N LYS A 236 -16.29 24.92 15.36
CA LYS A 236 -16.03 25.65 16.61
C LYS A 236 -14.69 26.39 16.59
N ASP A 237 -13.72 25.89 15.82
CA ASP A 237 -12.42 26.54 15.65
C ASP A 237 -12.47 27.69 14.62
N LEU A 238 -13.33 27.59 13.60
CA LEU A 238 -13.70 28.75 12.76
C LEU A 238 -14.37 29.87 13.59
N GLN A 239 -15.28 29.53 14.50
CA GLN A 239 -15.94 30.50 15.41
C GLN A 239 -14.99 31.16 16.44
N ARG A 240 -13.71 30.78 16.48
CA ARG A 240 -12.69 31.34 17.39
C ARG A 240 -11.73 32.31 16.71
N GLN A 241 -11.81 32.49 15.38
CA GLN A 241 -10.99 33.48 14.67
C GLN A 241 -11.68 34.85 14.70
N PRO A 242 -11.00 35.92 15.19
CA PRO A 242 -11.54 37.28 15.28
C PRO A 242 -11.40 38.07 13.96
#